data_AF-A0A4Q1XD98-F1
#
_entry.id   AF-A0A4Q1XD98-F1
#
_cell.length_a   1.000
_cell.length_b   1.000
_cell.length_c   1.000
_cell.angle_alpha   90.00
_cell.angle_beta   90.00
_cell.angle_gamma   90.00
#
_symmetry.space_group_name_H-M   'P 1'
#
loop_
_entity.id
_entity.type
_entity.pdbx_description
1 polymer ?
#
loop_
_entity_poly.entity_id
_entity_poly.type
_entity_poly.pdbx_seq_one_letter_code
_entity_poly.pdbx_strand_id
1 'polypeptide(L)'
;MIVKVISNKENRDITLNKLYPVLIKKENEIRIVDDFGGLSIYGLTDFQVYKENVGSYIKDMNLLVYELVDYPTFLENYYNDDKKARDNVNKSRLNIFEEDLNEDELVELITSEAYSSDEKIIFIEAMENKINDTSAKVLAKYFQNNHNIEPEMLLPICKLLYKYQNQEVYDLFLNFISDDTINNDSMQNIIIEYFNNYN
;
A
#
# COMPACT_ATOMS: atom_id res chain seq x y z
N MET A 1 13.54 -1.60 -2.83
CA MET A 1 13.74 -3.07 -2.87
C MET A 1 12.52 -3.79 -2.32
N ILE A 2 11.97 -4.71 -3.10
CA ILE A 2 10.81 -5.54 -2.77
C ILE A 2 11.21 -7.02 -2.84
N VAL A 3 10.73 -7.80 -1.88
CA VAL A 3 10.92 -9.25 -1.83
C VAL A 3 9.58 -9.98 -1.84
N LYS A 4 9.57 -11.23 -2.31
CA LYS A 4 8.40 -12.12 -2.34
C LYS A 4 8.67 -13.35 -1.48
N VAL A 5 7.72 -13.74 -0.63
CA VAL A 5 7.87 -14.94 0.21
C VAL A 5 7.78 -16.21 -0.63
N ILE A 6 8.70 -17.16 -0.39
CA ILE A 6 8.75 -18.46 -1.11
C ILE A 6 8.63 -19.69 -0.20
N SER A 7 8.56 -19.50 1.12
CA SER A 7 8.55 -20.58 2.10
C SER A 7 7.24 -20.62 2.88
N ASN A 8 6.54 -21.76 2.87
CA ASN A 8 5.31 -22.00 3.65
C ASN A 8 5.60 -22.43 5.09
N LYS A 9 6.56 -21.76 5.76
CA LYS A 9 6.88 -22.12 7.16
C LYS A 9 5.70 -21.64 8.01
N GLU A 10 4.83 -22.58 8.42
CA GLU A 10 3.63 -22.42 9.26
C GLU A 10 3.82 -21.61 10.57
N ASN A 11 5.04 -21.18 10.89
CA ASN A 11 5.41 -20.46 12.11
C ASN A 11 5.94 -19.04 11.84
N ARG A 12 5.47 -18.37 10.78
CA ARG A 12 5.89 -16.99 10.50
C ARG A 12 4.71 -16.10 10.17
N ASP A 13 4.79 -14.89 10.68
CA ASP A 13 3.85 -13.79 10.53
C ASP A 13 3.83 -13.19 9.10
N ILE A 14 4.05 -14.01 8.08
CA ILE A 14 4.15 -13.61 6.67
C ILE A 14 3.38 -14.59 5.77
N THR A 15 2.70 -14.04 4.77
CA THR A 15 1.88 -14.78 3.82
C THR A 15 2.72 -15.24 2.61
N LEU A 16 2.55 -16.50 2.21
CA LEU A 16 3.21 -17.07 1.03
C LEU A 16 2.86 -16.26 -0.23
N ASN A 17 3.85 -16.03 -1.10
CA ASN A 17 3.72 -15.26 -2.34
C ASN A 17 3.36 -13.77 -2.19
N LYS A 18 3.24 -13.25 -0.97
CA LYS A 18 3.01 -11.83 -0.72
C LYS A 18 4.30 -11.01 -0.94
N LEU A 19 4.15 -9.82 -1.50
CA LEU A 19 5.23 -8.84 -1.69
C LEU A 19 5.40 -7.98 -0.44
N TYR A 20 6.65 -7.82 0.00
CA TYR A 20 7.01 -6.98 1.14
C TYR A 20 8.10 -5.97 0.76
N PRO A 21 7.93 -4.69 1.12
CA PRO A 21 8.96 -3.68 0.96
C PRO A 21 10.01 -3.88 2.06
N VAL A 22 11.29 -3.89 1.67
CA VAL A 22 12.38 -4.07 2.64
C VAL A 22 12.89 -2.73 3.10
N LEU A 23 12.82 -2.47 4.41
CA LEU A 23 13.29 -1.22 5.01
C LEU A 23 14.76 -1.30 5.42
N ILE A 24 15.19 -2.48 5.88
CA ILE A 24 16.59 -2.73 6.25
C ILE A 24 16.99 -4.09 5.68
N LYS A 25 18.13 -4.15 4.98
CA LYS A 25 18.73 -5.40 4.51
C LYS A 25 20.15 -5.51 5.06
N LYS A 26 20.48 -6.67 5.63
CA LYS A 26 21.87 -7.09 5.88
C LYS A 26 22.25 -8.24 4.95
N GLU A 27 23.38 -8.88 5.22
CA GLU A 27 23.91 -9.97 4.41
C GLU A 27 22.90 -11.12 4.25
N ASN A 28 22.35 -11.63 5.36
CA ASN A 28 21.47 -12.81 5.38
C ASN A 28 20.08 -12.54 6.00
N GLU A 29 19.77 -11.30 6.33
CA GLU A 29 18.50 -10.92 6.97
C GLU A 29 17.91 -9.65 6.36
N ILE A 30 16.60 -9.55 6.44
CA ILE A 30 15.82 -8.38 6.04
C ILE A 30 14.89 -7.98 7.18
N ARG A 31 14.50 -6.71 7.20
CA ARG A 31 13.50 -6.16 8.10
C ARG A 31 12.36 -5.57 7.28
N ILE A 32 11.16 -6.08 7.51
CA ILE A 32 9.92 -5.72 6.83
C ILE A 32 8.83 -5.47 7.88
N VAL A 33 7.75 -4.81 7.47
CA VAL A 33 6.49 -4.85 8.23
C VAL A 33 5.77 -6.14 7.85
N ASP A 34 5.52 -6.97 8.85
CA ASP A 34 4.86 -8.28 8.71
C ASP A 34 3.33 -8.17 8.69
N ASP A 35 2.63 -9.30 8.57
CA ASP A 35 1.17 -9.32 8.43
C ASP A 35 0.41 -8.87 9.69
N PHE A 36 1.09 -8.80 10.85
CA PHE A 36 0.55 -8.25 12.10
C PHE A 36 0.96 -6.79 12.33
N GLY A 37 1.61 -6.17 11.35
CA GLY A 37 2.08 -4.79 11.43
C GLY A 37 3.40 -4.62 12.18
N GLY A 38 4.06 -5.72 12.56
CA GLY A 38 5.34 -5.70 13.28
C GLY A 38 6.52 -5.45 12.36
N LEU A 39 7.42 -4.53 12.74
CA LEU A 39 8.70 -4.36 12.06
C LEU A 39 9.70 -5.45 12.49
N SER A 40 9.65 -6.59 11.80
CA SER A 40 10.28 -7.84 12.22
C SER A 40 11.47 -8.23 11.34
N ILE A 41 12.41 -9.01 11.90
CA ILE A 41 13.59 -9.52 11.19
C ILE A 41 13.28 -10.92 10.64
N TYR A 42 13.61 -11.14 9.37
CA TYR A 42 13.52 -12.45 8.75
C TYR A 42 14.80 -12.82 7.99
N GLY A 43 15.06 -14.12 7.89
CA GLY A 43 16.14 -14.64 7.05
C GLY A 43 15.82 -14.45 5.56
N LEU A 44 16.82 -14.04 4.78
CA LEU A 44 16.67 -13.84 3.34
C LEU A 44 16.31 -15.14 2.60
N THR A 45 16.66 -16.30 3.16
CA THR A 45 16.38 -17.63 2.59
C THR A 45 14.89 -17.96 2.48
N ASP A 46 14.03 -17.21 3.16
CA ASP A 46 12.58 -17.40 3.12
C ASP A 46 11.91 -16.55 2.02
N PHE A 47 12.71 -15.77 1.29
CA PHE A 47 12.27 -14.82 0.28
C PHE A 47 13.05 -14.97 -1.02
N GLN A 48 12.44 -14.55 -2.11
CA GLN A 48 13.10 -14.22 -3.36
C GLN A 48 13.07 -12.70 -3.57
N VAL A 49 14.13 -12.14 -4.14
CA VAL A 49 14.12 -10.73 -4.54
C VAL A 49 13.17 -10.58 -5.72
N TYR A 50 12.15 -9.73 -5.57
CA TYR A 50 11.18 -9.45 -6.62
C TYR A 50 11.66 -8.29 -7.50
N LYS A 51 12.04 -7.17 -6.87
CA LYS A 51 12.65 -6.02 -7.52
C LYS A 51 13.75 -5.43 -6.64
N GLU A 52 14.89 -5.12 -7.27
CA GLU A 52 16.04 -4.53 -6.60
C GLU A 52 16.28 -3.11 -7.10
N ASN A 53 15.65 -2.15 -6.44
CA ASN A 53 15.99 -0.75 -6.49
C ASN A 53 16.52 -0.32 -5.13
N VAL A 54 17.73 0.25 -5.14
CA VAL A 54 18.45 0.69 -3.93
C VAL A 54 18.76 2.19 -3.97
N GLY A 55 18.12 2.96 -4.87
CA GLY A 55 18.40 4.39 -5.07
C GLY A 55 18.20 5.22 -3.80
N SER A 56 17.10 4.97 -3.09
CA SER A 56 16.73 5.66 -1.84
C SER A 56 17.24 4.94 -0.58
N TYR A 57 18.27 4.10 -0.71
CA TYR A 57 18.87 3.37 0.41
C TYR A 57 20.28 3.88 0.69
N ILE A 58 20.57 4.09 1.97
CA ILE A 58 21.91 4.36 2.46
C ILE A 58 22.63 3.02 2.65
N LYS A 59 23.82 2.92 2.03
CA LYS A 59 24.67 1.73 2.10
C LYS A 59 25.82 1.96 3.06
N ASP A 60 25.94 1.10 4.05
CA ASP A 60 27.11 1.01 4.94
C ASP A 60 27.60 -0.44 5.02
N MET A 61 28.79 -0.71 4.48
CA MET A 61 29.35 -2.07 4.37
C MET A 61 28.35 -3.09 3.76
N ASN A 62 27.81 -3.99 4.59
CA ASN A 62 26.85 -5.04 4.23
C ASN A 62 25.41 -4.70 4.66
N LEU A 63 25.15 -3.46 5.05
CA LEU A 63 23.86 -2.93 5.48
C LEU A 63 23.30 -1.97 4.42
N LEU A 64 22.03 -2.13 4.10
CA LEU A 64 21.22 -1.17 3.36
C LEU A 64 20.06 -0.74 4.26
N VAL A 65 19.90 0.56 4.47
CA VAL A 65 18.80 1.14 5.24
C VAL A 65 18.06 2.12 4.35
N TYR A 66 16.74 2.04 4.28
CA TYR A 66 15.94 3.02 3.54
C TYR A 66 16.12 4.41 4.19
N GLU A 67 16.34 5.44 3.38
CA GLU A 67 16.80 6.77 3.84
C GLU A 67 15.96 7.37 4.99
N LEU A 68 14.64 7.18 4.97
CA LEU A 68 13.73 7.75 5.96
C LEU A 68 13.85 7.10 7.34
N VAL A 69 14.41 5.89 7.42
CA VAL A 69 14.60 5.14 8.67
C VAL A 69 16.08 5.00 9.05
N ASP A 70 16.98 5.65 8.31
CA ASP A 70 18.41 5.68 8.58
C ASP A 70 18.76 6.76 9.63
N TYR A 71 18.43 6.50 10.89
CA TYR A 71 18.90 7.32 12.00
C TYR A 71 19.09 6.51 13.30
N PRO A 72 20.05 6.90 14.18
CA PRO A 72 20.51 6.04 15.27
C PRO A 72 19.43 5.51 16.23
N THR A 73 18.41 6.32 16.54
CA THR A 73 17.35 5.97 17.50
C THR A 73 16.08 5.43 16.82
N PHE A 74 16.10 5.12 15.52
CA PHE A 74 14.91 4.71 14.78
C PHE A 74 14.17 3.53 15.40
N LEU A 75 14.87 2.42 15.67
CA LEU A 75 14.24 1.21 16.21
C LEU A 75 13.64 1.45 17.59
N GLU A 76 14.35 2.18 18.47
CA GLU A 76 13.84 2.55 19.79
C GLU A 76 12.58 3.40 19.66
N ASN A 77 12.61 4.44 18.82
CA ASN A 77 11.46 5.30 18.59
C ASN A 77 10.26 4.51 18.04
N TYR A 78 10.48 3.62 17.06
CA TYR A 78 9.42 2.81 16.47
C TYR A 78 8.75 1.90 17.50
N TYR A 79 9.54 1.18 18.31
CA TYR A 79 8.99 0.28 19.33
C TYR A 79 8.39 1.00 20.55
N ASN A 80 8.75 2.27 20.76
CA ASN A 80 8.11 3.14 21.76
C ASN A 80 6.88 3.87 21.21
N ASP A 81 6.37 3.47 20.04
CA ASP A 81 5.22 4.09 19.40
C ASP A 81 5.39 5.61 19.17
N ASP A 82 6.59 6.02 18.77
CA ASP A 82 6.83 7.38 18.29
C ASP A 82 6.13 7.60 16.94
N LYS A 83 5.29 8.64 16.87
CA LYS A 83 4.50 8.94 15.68
C LYS A 83 5.39 9.16 14.45
N LYS A 84 6.50 9.90 14.59
CA LYS A 84 7.39 10.19 13.46
C LYS A 84 8.04 8.92 12.92
N ALA A 85 8.46 8.00 13.79
CA ALA A 85 9.00 6.71 13.37
C ALA A 85 7.98 5.85 12.61
N ARG A 86 6.72 5.80 13.07
CA ARG A 86 5.63 5.10 12.34
C ARG A 86 5.34 5.74 10.99
N ASP A 87 5.24 7.06 10.95
CA ASP A 87 4.99 7.81 9.72
C ASP A 87 6.12 7.58 8.71
N ASN A 88 7.38 7.57 9.17
CA ASN A 88 8.54 7.26 8.32
C ASN A 88 8.51 5.82 7.79
N VAL A 89 8.08 4.84 8.58
CA VAL A 89 7.90 3.45 8.11
C VAL A 89 6.84 3.40 7.01
N ASN A 90 5.66 3.97 7.23
CA ASN A 90 4.58 3.97 6.24
C ASN A 90 5.00 4.70 4.96
N LYS A 91 5.63 5.86 5.09
CA LYS A 91 6.15 6.61 3.94
C LYS A 91 7.24 5.84 3.18
N SER A 92 8.11 5.11 3.88
CA SER A 92 9.12 4.27 3.23
C SER A 92 8.46 3.16 2.40
N ARG A 93 7.43 2.50 2.96
CA ARG A 93 6.67 1.45 2.24
C ARG A 93 6.00 2.01 1.00
N LEU A 94 5.31 3.15 1.14
CA LEU A 94 4.69 3.88 0.04
C LEU A 94 5.70 4.17 -1.06
N ASN A 95 6.80 4.85 -0.72
CA ASN A 95 7.83 5.21 -1.69
C ASN A 95 8.43 3.99 -2.39
N ILE A 96 8.71 2.90 -1.67
CA ILE A 96 9.25 1.67 -2.28
C ILE A 96 8.27 1.10 -3.31
N PHE A 97 6.97 1.06 -3.01
CA PHE A 97 5.98 0.59 -3.97
C PHE A 97 5.77 1.60 -5.12
N GLU A 98 5.84 2.89 -4.84
CA GLU A 98 5.75 3.95 -5.84
C GLU A 98 6.96 3.92 -6.81
N GLU A 99 8.16 3.66 -6.32
CA GLU A 99 9.36 3.59 -7.16
C GLU A 99 9.43 2.26 -7.93
N ASP A 100 9.10 1.14 -7.28
CA ASP A 100 9.45 -0.18 -7.80
C ASP A 100 8.32 -0.80 -8.62
N LEU A 101 7.04 -0.53 -8.35
CA LEU A 101 5.91 -1.21 -9.03
C LEU A 101 5.31 -0.36 -10.15
N ASN A 102 4.87 -1.01 -11.22
CA ASN A 102 4.08 -0.39 -12.27
C ASN A 102 2.58 -0.41 -11.93
N GLU A 103 1.78 0.17 -12.83
CA GLU A 103 0.32 0.26 -12.67
C GLU A 103 -0.36 -1.12 -12.54
N ASP A 104 -0.08 -2.06 -13.45
CA ASP A 104 -0.69 -3.39 -13.47
C ASP A 104 -0.38 -4.18 -12.19
N GLU A 105 0.88 -4.11 -11.72
CA GLU A 105 1.31 -4.75 -10.47
C GLU A 105 0.55 -4.18 -9.27
N LEU A 106 0.37 -2.86 -9.20
CA LEU A 106 -0.37 -2.23 -8.10
C LEU A 106 -1.87 -2.58 -8.16
N VAL A 107 -2.48 -2.70 -9.34
CA VAL A 107 -3.85 -3.19 -9.49
C VAL A 107 -3.97 -4.62 -8.95
N GLU A 108 -3.01 -5.50 -9.27
CA GLU A 108 -2.99 -6.88 -8.74
C GLU A 108 -2.92 -6.88 -7.21
N LEU A 109 -2.11 -6.01 -6.59
CA LEU A 109 -2.02 -5.91 -5.13
C LEU A 109 -3.32 -5.39 -4.49
N ILE A 110 -3.92 -4.33 -5.04
CA ILE A 110 -5.16 -3.74 -4.53
C ILE A 110 -6.33 -4.73 -4.59
N THR A 111 -6.40 -5.51 -5.68
CA THR A 111 -7.49 -6.46 -5.92
C THR A 111 -7.27 -7.83 -5.27
N SER A 112 -6.13 -8.02 -4.59
CA SER A 112 -5.80 -9.28 -3.92
C SER A 112 -6.38 -9.34 -2.50
N GLU A 113 -6.86 -10.51 -2.11
CA GLU A 113 -7.37 -10.79 -0.76
C GLU A 113 -6.25 -11.10 0.25
N ALA A 114 -4.99 -11.16 -0.18
CA ALA A 114 -3.83 -11.41 0.68
C ALA A 114 -3.37 -10.17 1.48
N TYR A 115 -3.93 -9.00 1.19
CA TYR A 115 -3.54 -7.72 1.75
C TYR A 115 -4.66 -7.12 2.58
N SER A 116 -4.32 -6.56 3.74
CA SER A 116 -5.28 -5.84 4.57
C SER A 116 -5.66 -4.49 3.95
N SER A 117 -6.71 -3.86 4.46
CA SER A 117 -7.12 -2.52 4.03
C SER A 117 -6.02 -1.48 4.22
N ASP A 118 -5.31 -1.51 5.35
CA ASP A 118 -4.16 -0.63 5.62
C ASP A 118 -3.08 -0.76 4.53
N GLU A 119 -2.81 -1.98 4.08
CA GLU A 119 -1.85 -2.22 3.00
C GLU A 119 -2.39 -1.74 1.65
N LYS A 120 -3.67 -2.00 1.37
CA LYS A 120 -4.32 -1.55 0.15
C LYS A 120 -4.35 -0.02 0.04
N ILE A 121 -4.49 0.71 1.15
CA ILE A 121 -4.38 2.17 1.18
C ILE A 121 -3.01 2.61 0.69
N ILE A 122 -1.92 1.96 1.12
CA ILE A 122 -0.56 2.26 0.65
C ILE A 122 -0.45 2.04 -0.87
N PHE A 123 -1.06 0.98 -1.40
CA PHE A 123 -1.03 0.71 -2.85
C PHE A 123 -1.84 1.72 -3.66
N ILE A 124 -3.01 2.11 -3.14
CA ILE A 124 -3.87 3.16 -3.73
C ILE A 124 -3.09 4.48 -3.80
N GLU A 125 -2.40 4.86 -2.73
CA GLU A 125 -1.54 6.05 -2.70
C GLU A 125 -0.36 5.93 -3.67
N ALA A 126 0.32 4.76 -3.71
CA ALA A 126 1.43 4.50 -4.64
C ALA A 126 1.03 4.54 -6.12
N MET A 127 -0.27 4.46 -6.41
CA MET A 127 -0.83 4.45 -7.75
C MET A 127 -1.24 5.85 -8.25
N GLU A 128 -1.34 6.86 -7.37
CA GLU A 128 -1.96 8.17 -7.69
C GLU A 128 -1.46 8.81 -9.00
N ASN A 129 -0.16 8.70 -9.29
CA ASN A 129 0.46 9.29 -10.47
C ASN A 129 0.66 8.32 -11.66
N LYS A 130 0.17 7.08 -11.54
CA LYS A 130 0.37 5.99 -12.52
C LYS A 130 -0.92 5.50 -13.16
N ILE A 131 -2.05 5.72 -12.52
CA ILE A 131 -3.35 5.19 -12.96
C ILE A 131 -3.83 5.81 -14.27
N ASN A 132 -4.33 4.95 -15.15
CA ASN A 132 -5.02 5.32 -16.37
C ASN A 132 -6.52 4.96 -16.30
N ASP A 133 -7.31 5.38 -17.30
CA ASP A 133 -8.76 5.15 -17.34
C ASP A 133 -9.14 3.65 -17.34
N THR A 134 -8.33 2.79 -17.94
CA THR A 134 -8.57 1.34 -17.96
C THR A 134 -8.45 0.76 -16.55
N SER A 135 -7.39 1.09 -15.82
CA SER A 135 -7.22 0.60 -14.44
C SER A 135 -8.22 1.23 -13.48
N ALA A 136 -8.60 2.49 -13.70
CA ALA A 136 -9.69 3.12 -12.95
C ALA A 136 -11.00 2.32 -13.07
N LYS A 137 -11.35 1.86 -14.28
CA LYS A 137 -12.53 0.99 -14.49
C LYS A 137 -12.41 -0.36 -13.79
N VAL A 138 -11.22 -0.97 -13.81
CA VAL A 138 -10.97 -2.25 -13.15
C VAL A 138 -11.14 -2.11 -11.63
N LEU A 139 -10.51 -1.09 -11.04
CA LEU A 139 -10.61 -0.82 -9.62
C LEU A 139 -12.04 -0.46 -9.21
N ALA A 140 -12.72 0.39 -9.98
CA ALA A 140 -14.11 0.76 -9.70
C ALA A 140 -15.03 -0.47 -9.67
N LYS A 141 -14.91 -1.37 -10.65
CA LYS A 141 -15.64 -2.64 -10.67
C LYS A 141 -15.27 -3.55 -9.49
N TYR A 142 -14.00 -3.64 -9.14
CA TYR A 142 -13.56 -4.42 -7.98
C TYR A 142 -14.23 -3.93 -6.70
N PHE A 143 -14.15 -2.63 -6.43
CA PHE A 143 -14.76 -2.02 -5.25
C PHE A 143 -16.29 -2.10 -5.27
N GLN A 144 -16.92 -1.94 -6.43
CA GLN A 144 -18.38 -2.08 -6.56
C GLN A 144 -18.86 -3.49 -6.19
N ASN A 145 -18.08 -4.52 -6.53
CA ASN A 145 -18.41 -5.92 -6.22
C ASN A 145 -17.97 -6.35 -4.81
N ASN A 146 -17.13 -5.56 -4.14
CA ASN A 146 -16.67 -5.85 -2.80
C ASN A 146 -17.60 -5.21 -1.76
N HIS A 147 -18.46 -6.01 -1.14
CA HIS A 147 -19.46 -5.52 -0.19
C HIS A 147 -18.89 -5.12 1.18
N ASN A 148 -17.60 -5.38 1.45
CA ASN A 148 -16.96 -5.13 2.74
C ASN A 148 -15.76 -4.18 2.60
N ILE A 149 -15.95 -3.02 1.94
CA ILE A 149 -14.93 -1.97 1.95
C ILE A 149 -14.91 -1.33 3.34
N GLU A 150 -13.76 -1.40 4.00
CA GLU A 150 -13.60 -0.77 5.31
C GLU A 150 -13.65 0.77 5.19
N PRO A 151 -14.28 1.48 6.15
CA PRO A 151 -14.54 2.92 6.06
C PRO A 151 -13.30 3.79 5.77
N GLU A 152 -12.14 3.41 6.30
CA GLU A 152 -10.85 4.07 6.10
C GLU A 152 -10.38 4.07 4.64
N MET A 153 -10.81 3.10 3.82
CA MET A 153 -10.45 3.01 2.41
C MET A 153 -11.25 3.97 1.53
N LEU A 154 -12.45 4.39 1.95
CA LEU A 154 -13.38 5.14 1.11
C LEU A 154 -12.80 6.45 0.61
N LEU A 155 -12.14 7.22 1.48
CA LEU A 155 -11.54 8.50 1.11
C LEU A 155 -10.36 8.33 0.13
N PRO A 156 -9.38 7.44 0.37
CA PRO A 156 -8.35 7.09 -0.62
C PRO A 156 -8.91 6.67 -1.97
N ILE A 157 -9.92 5.78 -1.99
CA ILE A 157 -10.58 5.34 -3.23
C ILE A 157 -11.18 6.52 -3.98
N CYS A 158 -11.92 7.40 -3.29
CA CYS A 158 -12.53 8.57 -3.91
C CYS A 158 -11.46 9.52 -4.48
N LYS A 159 -10.37 9.78 -3.74
CA LYS A 159 -9.26 10.63 -4.21
C LYS A 159 -8.54 10.05 -5.41
N LEU A 160 -8.40 8.74 -5.49
CA LEU A 160 -7.78 8.09 -6.65
C LEU A 160 -8.68 8.20 -7.89
N LEU A 161 -9.98 7.96 -7.73
CA LEU A 161 -10.90 7.74 -8.86
C LEU A 161 -11.65 9.00 -9.33
N TYR A 162 -11.74 10.07 -8.54
CA TYR A 162 -12.59 11.24 -8.90
C TYR A 162 -12.20 11.96 -10.20
N LYS A 163 -11.00 11.73 -10.74
CA LYS A 163 -10.57 12.33 -12.01
C LYS A 163 -11.10 11.57 -13.24
N TYR A 164 -11.67 10.37 -13.06
CA TYR A 164 -12.02 9.46 -14.15
C TYR A 164 -13.54 9.42 -14.39
N GLN A 165 -13.98 10.12 -15.42
CA GLN A 165 -15.39 10.26 -15.81
C GLN A 165 -15.86 9.08 -16.66
N ASN A 166 -15.83 7.88 -16.10
CA ASN A 166 -16.37 6.68 -16.73
C ASN A 166 -17.53 6.09 -15.92
N GLN A 167 -18.33 5.25 -16.59
CA GLN A 167 -19.55 4.70 -16.01
C GLN A 167 -19.28 3.87 -14.75
N GLU A 168 -18.20 3.10 -14.73
CA GLU A 168 -17.84 2.27 -13.59
C GLU A 168 -17.56 3.09 -12.32
N VAL A 169 -16.83 4.21 -12.45
CA VAL A 169 -16.58 5.13 -11.32
C VAL A 169 -17.87 5.84 -10.91
N TYR A 170 -18.70 6.24 -11.88
CA TYR A 170 -20.01 6.84 -11.62
C TYR A 170 -20.89 5.92 -10.76
N ASP A 171 -21.01 4.65 -11.17
CA ASP A 171 -21.83 3.66 -10.47
C ASP A 171 -21.30 3.38 -9.06
N LEU A 172 -19.98 3.32 -8.88
CA LEU A 172 -19.35 3.17 -7.57
C LEU A 172 -19.68 4.35 -6.65
N PHE A 173 -19.52 5.58 -7.13
CA PHE A 173 -19.78 6.78 -6.32
C PHE A 173 -21.25 6.94 -5.99
N LEU A 174 -22.15 6.52 -6.89
CA LEU A 174 -23.59 6.51 -6.64
C LEU A 174 -23.93 5.54 -5.50
N ASN A 175 -23.27 4.38 -5.44
CA ASN A 175 -23.44 3.44 -4.33
C ASN A 175 -22.94 4.04 -3.02
N PHE A 176 -21.77 4.69 -3.00
CA PHE A 176 -21.21 5.29 -1.79
C PHE A 176 -22.09 6.40 -1.20
N ILE A 177 -22.68 7.26 -2.03
CA ILE A 177 -23.55 8.35 -1.53
C ILE A 177 -24.94 7.85 -1.12
N SER A 178 -25.38 6.70 -1.64
CA SER A 178 -26.67 6.09 -1.29
C SER A 178 -26.62 5.28 0.02
N ASP A 179 -25.43 5.08 0.58
CA ASP A 179 -25.24 4.35 1.84
C ASP A 179 -25.27 5.32 3.03
N ASP A 180 -26.41 5.32 3.73
CA ASP A 180 -26.64 6.16 4.91
C ASP A 180 -25.71 5.85 6.10
N THR A 181 -24.95 4.75 6.05
CA THR A 181 -23.95 4.40 7.09
C THR A 181 -22.62 5.11 6.89
N ILE A 182 -22.37 5.67 5.70
CA ILE A 182 -21.12 6.36 5.35
C ILE A 182 -21.25 7.86 5.67
N ASN A 183 -20.74 8.23 6.85
CA ASN A 183 -20.74 9.62 7.31
C ASN A 183 -19.32 10.23 7.27
N ASN A 184 -18.88 10.66 6.07
CA ASN A 184 -17.59 11.31 5.86
C ASN A 184 -17.70 12.51 4.91
N ASP A 185 -17.74 13.72 5.47
CA ASP A 185 -17.90 14.98 4.72
C ASP A 185 -16.84 15.17 3.62
N SER A 186 -15.59 14.76 3.87
CA SER A 186 -14.51 14.92 2.90
C SER A 186 -14.72 14.04 1.67
N MET A 187 -15.15 12.80 1.90
CA MET A 187 -15.50 11.87 0.82
C MET A 187 -16.73 12.37 0.06
N GLN A 188 -17.80 12.79 0.77
CA GLN A 188 -19.02 13.30 0.14
C GLN A 188 -18.75 14.53 -0.73
N ASN A 189 -17.90 15.46 -0.29
CA ASN A 189 -17.53 16.63 -1.08
C ASN A 189 -16.84 16.24 -2.39
N ILE A 190 -15.93 15.25 -2.36
CA ILE A 190 -15.28 14.73 -3.58
C ILE A 190 -16.30 14.11 -4.53
N ILE A 191 -17.24 13.33 -4.02
CA ILE A 191 -18.29 12.68 -4.82
C ILE A 191 -19.26 13.72 -5.43
N ILE A 192 -19.66 14.73 -4.66
CA ILE A 192 -20.52 15.81 -5.16
C ILE A 192 -19.79 16.61 -6.26
N GLU A 193 -18.51 16.93 -6.05
CA GLU A 193 -17.68 17.59 -7.06
C GLU A 193 -17.56 16.73 -8.32
N TYR A 194 -17.38 15.42 -8.17
CA TYR A 194 -17.36 14.48 -9.29
C TYR A 194 -18.65 14.56 -10.13
N PHE A 195 -19.82 14.43 -9.49
CA PHE A 195 -21.11 14.45 -10.20
C PHE A 195 -21.41 15.80 -10.86
N ASN A 196 -21.03 16.91 -10.23
CA ASN A 196 -21.20 18.24 -10.81
C ASN A 196 -20.37 18.45 -12.09
N ASN A 197 -19.26 17.73 -12.22
CA ASN A 197 -18.34 17.86 -13.35
C ASN A 197 -18.52 16.75 -14.41
N TYR A 198 -19.29 15.71 -14.14
CA TYR A 198 -19.50 14.56 -15.02
C TYR A 198 -20.28 14.99 -16.28
N ASN A 199 -19.66 14.90 -17.46
CA ASN A 199 -20.24 15.26 -18.76
C ASN A 199 -20.34 14.05 -19.68
#